data_AF-A0A5B8JH79-F1
#
_entry.id   AF-A0A5B8JH79-F1
#
_cell.length_a   1.000
_cell.length_b   1.000
_cell.length_c   1.000
_cell.angle_alpha   90.00
_cell.angle_beta   90.00
_cell.angle_gamma   90.00
#
_symmetry.space_group_name_H-M   'P 1'
#
loop_
_entity.id
_entity.type
_entity.pdbx_description
1 polymer ?
#
loop_
_entity_poly.entity_id
_entity_poly.type
_entity_poly.pdbx_seq_one_letter_code
_entity_poly.pdbx_strand_id
1 'polypeptide(L)'
;MYGQAPAGSTDGQRSPGGTRVETSPGSPSAEASPDRRLLAALRGCGDRPAVAAAARSLSYAGEHAALWLAAGLTGAAADPARRSAWLRATAAVAGAHLTSMAVKRLVRRPRPPEHGGRAALVRTAGRHSFPSSHAASASAAAVAFGALLPPSGGRRLLPAAVAAAMCVSRVVVGVHYPTDVLAGALLGGLTARAGTAPREPGAGRPRTPISRNGRPV
;
A
#
# COMPACT_ATOMS: atom_id res chain seq x y z
N MET A 1 -69.36 -39.10 -3.04
CA MET A 1 -68.88 -40.19 -3.91
C MET A 1 -68.97 -39.75 -5.36
N TYR A 2 -67.86 -39.32 -5.94
CA TYR A 2 -67.65 -39.29 -7.39
C TYR A 2 -66.16 -39.57 -7.60
N GLY A 3 -65.87 -40.79 -8.05
CA GLY A 3 -64.54 -41.20 -8.47
C GLY A 3 -64.41 -40.99 -9.97
N GLN A 4 -63.25 -40.47 -10.39
CA GLN A 4 -62.72 -40.62 -11.73
C GLN A 4 -61.34 -41.26 -11.60
N ALA A 5 -61.12 -42.31 -12.39
CA ALA A 5 -59.83 -42.89 -12.74
C ALA A 5 -59.54 -42.56 -14.22
N PRO A 6 -58.54 -43.17 -14.87
CA PRO A 6 -57.08 -42.93 -14.80
C PRO A 6 -56.51 -42.56 -16.20
N ALA A 7 -55.20 -42.33 -16.33
CA ALA A 7 -54.34 -42.73 -17.47
C ALA A 7 -53.07 -41.86 -17.59
N GLY A 8 -51.97 -42.47 -18.02
CA GLY A 8 -50.92 -41.77 -18.76
C GLY A 8 -49.50 -41.97 -18.26
N SER A 9 -48.90 -43.12 -18.57
CA SER A 9 -47.45 -43.34 -18.61
C SER A 9 -46.82 -42.66 -19.82
N THR A 10 -45.62 -42.09 -19.65
CA THR A 10 -44.51 -41.86 -20.61
C THR A 10 -43.68 -40.69 -20.05
N ASP A 11 -42.41 -40.50 -20.27
CA ASP A 11 -41.24 -41.31 -20.62
C ASP A 11 -40.06 -40.35 -20.32
N GLY A 12 -38.84 -40.87 -20.32
CA GLY A 12 -37.65 -40.22 -19.77
C GLY A 12 -37.36 -38.78 -20.18
N GLN A 13 -36.82 -38.03 -19.21
CA GLN A 13 -35.83 -36.98 -19.48
C GLN A 13 -34.86 -36.85 -18.31
N ARG A 14 -33.83 -37.71 -18.32
CA ARG A 14 -32.54 -37.39 -17.69
C ARG A 14 -31.87 -36.33 -18.56
N SER A 15 -31.80 -35.10 -18.08
CA SER A 15 -30.89 -34.09 -18.62
C SER A 15 -29.54 -34.17 -17.88
N PRO A 16 -28.41 -34.37 -18.60
CA PRO A 16 -27.07 -34.38 -18.03
C PRO A 16 -26.48 -32.97 -18.02
N GLY A 17 -25.55 -32.69 -17.09
CA GLY A 17 -24.63 -31.55 -17.23
C GLY A 17 -24.76 -30.43 -16.21
N GLY A 18 -25.01 -30.74 -14.94
CA GLY A 18 -24.63 -29.85 -13.84
C GLY A 18 -23.18 -30.11 -13.47
N THR A 19 -22.21 -29.48 -14.14
CA THR A 19 -20.83 -29.45 -13.63
C THR A 19 -20.85 -28.68 -12.31
N ARG A 20 -20.96 -29.42 -11.20
CA ARG A 20 -20.49 -28.95 -9.90
C ARG A 20 -19.04 -28.56 -10.16
N VAL A 21 -18.75 -27.25 -10.14
CA VAL A 21 -17.38 -26.76 -10.05
C VAL A 21 -16.91 -27.22 -8.69
N GLU A 22 -16.36 -28.42 -8.66
CA GLU A 22 -15.59 -28.93 -7.55
C GLU A 22 -14.40 -27.98 -7.47
N THR A 23 -14.46 -27.05 -6.52
CA THR A 23 -13.30 -26.26 -6.15
C THR A 23 -12.27 -27.25 -5.64
N SER A 24 -11.41 -27.71 -6.53
CA SER A 24 -10.28 -28.56 -6.20
C SER A 24 -9.58 -27.90 -5.00
N PRO A 25 -9.46 -28.58 -3.85
CA PRO A 25 -8.75 -28.00 -2.72
C PRO A 25 -7.36 -27.64 -3.23
N GLY A 26 -7.01 -26.36 -3.12
CA GLY A 26 -5.70 -25.88 -3.55
C GLY A 26 -4.64 -26.79 -2.96
N SER A 27 -3.67 -27.20 -3.78
CA SER A 27 -2.59 -28.11 -3.37
C SER A 27 -2.08 -27.77 -1.97
N PRO A 28 -1.83 -28.75 -1.08
CA PRO A 28 -1.44 -28.52 0.33
C PRO A 28 -0.21 -27.59 0.49
N SER A 29 0.60 -27.44 -0.55
CA SER A 29 1.72 -26.50 -0.65
C SER A 29 1.31 -25.01 -0.70
N ALA A 30 0.14 -24.67 -1.23
CA ALA A 30 -0.32 -23.28 -1.37
C ALA A 30 -0.75 -22.69 -0.02
N GLU A 31 -1.28 -23.50 0.89
CA GLU A 31 -1.58 -23.12 2.27
C GLU A 31 -0.31 -22.96 3.12
N ALA A 32 0.76 -23.70 2.79
CA ALA A 32 2.03 -23.70 3.51
C ALA A 32 3.02 -22.58 3.10
N SER A 33 2.67 -21.70 2.17
CA SER A 33 3.60 -20.66 1.71
C SER A 33 4.08 -19.74 2.86
N PRO A 34 5.38 -19.36 2.91
CA PRO A 34 5.91 -18.48 3.96
C PRO A 34 5.12 -17.18 4.13
N ASP A 35 4.61 -16.63 3.02
CA ASP A 35 3.79 -15.43 2.96
C ASP A 35 2.47 -15.60 3.74
N ARG A 36 1.82 -16.77 3.61
CA ARG A 36 0.59 -17.10 4.37
C ARG A 36 0.87 -17.44 5.83
N ARG A 37 1.97 -18.14 6.14
CA ARG A 37 2.36 -18.44 7.53
C ARG A 37 2.63 -17.16 8.31
N LEU A 38 3.38 -16.23 7.71
CA LEU A 38 3.67 -14.94 8.33
C LEU A 38 2.41 -14.06 8.45
N LEU A 39 1.53 -14.08 7.43
CA LEU A 39 0.22 -13.45 7.52
C LEU A 39 -0.60 -14.00 8.70
N ALA A 40 -0.71 -15.33 8.84
CA ALA A 40 -1.49 -15.96 9.90
C ALA A 40 -0.94 -15.60 11.29
N ALA A 41 0.38 -15.66 11.47
CA ALA A 41 1.03 -15.30 12.73
C ALA A 41 0.77 -13.84 13.12
N LEU A 42 1.00 -12.89 12.20
CA LEU A 42 0.79 -11.47 12.47
C LEU A 42 -0.69 -11.10 12.60
N ARG A 43 -1.57 -11.76 11.83
CA ARG A 43 -3.02 -11.55 11.94
C ARG A 43 -3.54 -11.97 13.31
N GLY A 44 -3.03 -13.07 13.87
CA GLY A 44 -3.37 -13.55 15.22
C GLY A 44 -3.04 -12.55 16.33
N CYS A 45 -2.03 -11.69 16.15
CA CYS A 45 -1.77 -10.60 17.10
C CYS A 45 -2.95 -9.62 17.22
N GLY A 46 -3.76 -9.50 16.17
CA GLY A 46 -4.96 -8.67 16.13
C GLY A 46 -6.15 -9.23 16.92
N ASP A 47 -6.03 -10.40 17.56
CA ASP A 47 -7.04 -10.91 18.50
C ASP A 47 -6.99 -10.13 19.83
N ARG A 48 -5.87 -9.45 20.13
CA ARG A 48 -5.75 -8.53 21.27
C ARG A 48 -6.44 -7.20 20.95
N PRO A 49 -7.43 -6.73 21.75
CA PRO A 49 -8.19 -5.52 21.44
C PRO A 49 -7.35 -4.26 21.24
N ALA A 50 -6.30 -4.08 22.06
CA ALA A 50 -5.39 -2.94 21.94
C ALA A 50 -4.61 -2.94 20.61
N VAL A 51 -4.12 -4.12 20.18
CA VAL A 51 -3.41 -4.28 18.91
C VAL A 51 -4.36 -4.05 17.73
N ALA A 52 -5.58 -4.58 17.80
CA ALA A 52 -6.61 -4.35 16.80
C ALA A 52 -6.98 -2.87 16.69
N ALA A 53 -7.16 -2.18 17.82
CA ALA A 53 -7.43 -0.75 17.85
C ALA A 53 -6.28 0.05 17.21
N ALA A 54 -5.04 -0.19 17.64
CA ALA A 54 -3.87 0.49 17.08
C ALA A 54 -3.72 0.26 15.56
N ALA A 55 -3.90 -0.98 15.10
CA ALA A 55 -3.77 -1.33 13.69
C ALA A 55 -4.89 -0.71 12.83
N ARG A 56 -6.12 -0.61 13.36
CA ARG A 56 -7.23 0.11 12.73
C ARG A 56 -6.95 1.61 12.66
N SER A 57 -6.51 2.23 13.76
CA SER A 57 -6.19 3.66 13.80
C SER A 57 -5.09 4.01 12.81
N LEU A 58 -4.01 3.22 12.73
CA LEU A 58 -2.97 3.39 11.72
C LEU A 58 -3.53 3.26 10.31
N SER A 59 -4.39 2.26 10.07
CA SER A 59 -5.02 2.07 8.77
C SER A 59 -5.83 3.28 8.32
N TYR A 60 -6.65 3.84 9.22
CA TYR A 60 -7.43 5.06 8.93
C TYR A 60 -6.54 6.29 8.74
N ALA A 61 -5.52 6.47 9.58
CA ALA A 61 -4.60 7.60 9.46
C ALA A 61 -3.79 7.56 8.15
N GLY A 62 -3.49 6.36 7.64
CA GLY A 62 -2.77 6.19 6.37
C GLY A 62 -3.64 6.30 5.11
N GLU A 63 -4.96 6.46 5.23
CA GLU A 63 -5.86 6.57 4.08
C GLU A 63 -5.43 7.71 3.15
N HIS A 64 -5.36 7.40 1.85
CA HIS A 64 -4.91 8.33 0.79
C HIS A 64 -3.56 9.02 1.06
N ALA A 65 -2.71 8.45 1.91
CA ALA A 65 -1.49 9.09 2.41
C ALA A 65 -1.72 10.43 3.15
N ALA A 66 -2.95 10.75 3.55
CA ALA A 66 -3.34 12.06 4.07
C ALA A 66 -2.49 12.51 5.26
N LEU A 67 -2.24 11.63 6.23
CA LEU A 67 -1.37 11.93 7.37
C LEU A 67 0.03 12.41 6.93
N TRP A 68 0.63 11.73 5.96
CA TRP A 68 1.97 12.04 5.49
C TRP A 68 2.01 13.32 4.67
N LEU A 69 0.98 13.55 3.85
CA LEU A 69 0.86 14.80 3.09
C LEU A 69 0.68 15.99 4.02
N ALA A 70 -0.18 15.87 5.02
CA ALA A 70 -0.35 16.89 6.05
C ALA A 70 0.96 17.16 6.81
N ALA A 71 1.66 16.11 7.25
CA ALA A 71 2.94 16.25 7.95
C ALA A 71 3.99 16.96 7.08
N GLY A 72 4.07 16.62 5.79
CA GLY A 72 4.99 17.25 4.85
C GLY A 72 4.68 18.72 4.57
N LEU A 73 3.39 19.07 4.44
CA LEU A 73 2.93 20.45 4.27
C LEU A 73 3.16 21.28 5.54
N THR A 74 2.89 20.71 6.71
CA THR A 74 3.20 21.35 8.00
C THR A 74 4.70 21.58 8.14
N GLY A 75 5.54 20.62 7.75
CA GLY A 75 6.98 20.81 7.69
C GLY A 75 7.39 21.95 6.76
N ALA A 76 6.78 22.05 5.57
CA ALA A 76 7.01 23.14 4.62
C ALA A 76 6.61 24.52 5.17
N ALA A 77 5.58 24.59 6.00
CA ALA A 77 5.15 25.82 6.66
C ALA A 77 6.04 26.19 7.86
N ALA A 78 6.43 25.20 8.67
CA ALA A 78 7.23 25.38 9.88
C ALA A 78 8.73 25.59 9.62
N ASP A 79 9.22 25.25 8.43
CA ASP A 79 10.63 25.36 8.04
C ASP A 79 10.77 26.14 6.71
N PRO A 80 10.60 27.48 6.74
CA PRO A 80 10.66 28.31 5.52
C PRO A 80 12.00 28.17 4.79
N ALA A 81 13.10 28.01 5.52
CA ALA A 81 14.44 27.86 4.97
C ALA A 81 14.58 26.60 4.08
N ARG A 82 13.86 25.52 4.41
CA ARG A 82 13.85 24.27 3.61
C ARG A 82 12.50 23.96 2.99
N ARG A 83 11.62 24.96 2.83
CA ARG A 83 10.26 24.79 2.27
C ARG A 83 10.25 24.00 0.97
N SER A 84 11.15 24.32 0.04
CA SER A 84 11.23 23.61 -1.25
C SER A 84 11.61 22.13 -1.09
N ALA A 85 12.43 21.79 -0.10
CA ALA A 85 12.80 20.41 0.19
C ALA A 85 11.63 19.63 0.81
N TRP A 86 10.90 20.23 1.74
CA TRP A 86 9.66 19.66 2.28
C TRP A 86 8.59 19.43 1.21
N LEU A 87 8.41 20.38 0.28
CA LEU A 87 7.48 20.22 -0.83
C LEU A 87 7.92 19.09 -1.78
N ARG A 88 9.20 18.98 -2.11
CA ARG A 88 9.73 17.84 -2.92
C ARG A 88 9.54 16.50 -2.21
N ALA A 89 9.82 16.44 -0.91
CA ALA A 89 9.59 15.25 -0.09
C ALA A 89 8.11 14.85 -0.09
N THR A 90 7.22 15.82 0.10
CA THR A 90 5.75 15.63 0.08
C THR A 90 5.29 15.14 -1.29
N ALA A 91 5.78 15.74 -2.37
CA ALA A 91 5.49 15.31 -3.74
C ALA A 91 5.98 13.87 -4.01
N ALA A 92 7.14 13.48 -3.46
CA ALA A 92 7.63 12.11 -3.59
C ALA A 92 6.76 11.09 -2.83
N VAL A 93 6.21 11.46 -1.67
CA VAL A 93 5.22 10.64 -0.94
C VAL A 93 3.93 10.46 -1.75
N ALA A 94 3.40 11.56 -2.30
CA ALA A 94 2.24 11.52 -3.19
C ALA A 94 2.52 10.64 -4.42
N GLY A 95 3.69 10.83 -5.05
CA GLY A 95 4.16 10.02 -6.18
C GLY A 95 4.18 8.54 -5.83
N ALA A 96 4.79 8.13 -4.72
CA ALA A 96 4.83 6.74 -4.28
C ALA A 96 3.42 6.14 -4.11
N HIS A 97 2.51 6.90 -3.52
CA HIS A 97 1.11 6.48 -3.36
C HIS A 97 0.44 6.27 -4.72
N LEU A 98 0.53 7.25 -5.63
CA LEU A 98 -0.08 7.18 -6.95
C LEU A 98 0.53 6.08 -7.82
N THR A 99 1.85 5.91 -7.82
CA THR A 99 2.54 4.83 -8.53
C THR A 99 2.09 3.48 -8.00
N SER A 100 1.97 3.30 -6.68
CA SER A 100 1.46 2.05 -6.10
C SER A 100 0.02 1.76 -6.54
N MET A 101 -0.83 2.79 -6.64
CA MET A 101 -2.20 2.68 -7.16
C MET A 101 -2.24 2.30 -8.63
N ALA A 102 -1.34 2.84 -9.45
CA ALA A 102 -1.20 2.46 -10.85
C ALA A 102 -0.78 0.99 -11.00
N VAL A 103 0.28 0.57 -10.31
CA VAL A 103 0.76 -0.82 -10.32
C VAL A 103 -0.34 -1.79 -9.86
N LYS A 104 -1.14 -1.38 -8.87
CA LYS A 104 -2.27 -2.18 -8.37
C LYS A 104 -3.32 -2.49 -9.43
N ARG A 105 -3.56 -1.55 -10.36
CA ARG A 105 -4.50 -1.73 -11.47
C ARG A 105 -3.96 -2.71 -12.53
N LEU A 106 -2.64 -2.90 -12.58
CA LEU A 106 -1.96 -3.82 -13.50
C LEU A 106 -1.87 -5.23 -12.91
N VAL A 107 -1.32 -5.36 -11.70
CA VAL A 107 -1.03 -6.68 -11.10
C VAL A 107 -2.29 -7.38 -10.61
N ARG A 108 -3.28 -6.62 -10.10
CA ARG A 108 -4.60 -7.14 -9.69
C ARG A 108 -4.58 -8.36 -8.77
N ARG A 109 -3.53 -8.54 -7.95
CA ARG A 109 -3.45 -9.64 -6.97
C ARG A 109 -4.66 -9.57 -6.02
N PRO A 110 -5.40 -10.66 -5.80
CA PRO A 110 -6.51 -10.68 -4.85
C PRO A 110 -6.02 -10.44 -3.41
N ARG A 111 -6.88 -9.90 -2.55
CA ARG A 111 -6.58 -9.79 -1.12
C ARG A 111 -6.49 -11.15 -0.43
N PRO A 112 -5.82 -11.23 0.72
CA PRO A 112 -5.86 -12.42 1.53
C PRO A 112 -7.31 -12.86 1.79
N PRO A 113 -7.65 -14.14 1.54
CA PRO A 113 -8.94 -14.66 1.96
C PRO A 113 -8.98 -14.72 3.48
N GLU A 114 -10.19 -14.71 4.04
CA GLU A 114 -10.39 -14.95 5.47
C GLU A 114 -9.71 -16.27 5.87
N HIS A 115 -8.81 -16.20 6.85
CA HIS A 115 -8.05 -17.36 7.33
C HIS A 115 -8.50 -17.72 8.73
N GLY A 116 -8.90 -18.98 8.93
CA GLY A 116 -9.33 -19.51 10.23
C GLY A 116 -10.51 -18.75 10.82
N GLY A 117 -11.51 -18.39 10.00
CA GLY A 117 -12.71 -17.65 10.43
C GLY A 117 -12.48 -16.18 10.78
N ARG A 118 -11.28 -15.63 10.55
CA ARG A 118 -10.96 -14.23 10.85
C ARG A 118 -11.19 -13.34 9.63
N ALA A 119 -12.23 -12.51 9.69
CA ALA A 119 -12.43 -11.40 8.77
C ALA A 119 -11.33 -10.33 8.92
N ALA A 120 -11.18 -9.49 7.89
CA ALA A 120 -10.32 -8.32 7.95
C ALA A 120 -10.82 -7.32 9.01
N LEU A 121 -9.90 -6.67 9.74
CA LEU A 121 -10.27 -5.70 10.78
C LEU A 121 -10.74 -4.35 10.22
N VAL A 122 -10.50 -4.11 8.94
CA VAL A 122 -10.87 -2.87 8.24
C VAL A 122 -11.48 -3.19 6.89
N ARG A 123 -12.44 -2.36 6.47
CA ARG A 123 -12.95 -2.38 5.11
C ARG A 123 -11.93 -1.77 4.16
N THR A 124 -11.92 -2.24 2.92
CA THR A 124 -11.10 -1.66 1.87
C THR A 124 -11.95 -1.33 0.66
N ALA A 125 -11.70 -0.20 0.00
CA ALA A 125 -12.48 0.25 -1.15
C ALA A 125 -12.26 -0.62 -2.42
N GLY A 126 -11.18 -1.41 -2.46
CA GLY A 126 -10.80 -2.18 -3.64
C GLY A 126 -10.36 -3.59 -3.32
N ARG A 127 -10.62 -4.51 -4.25
CA ARG A 127 -10.34 -5.96 -4.15
C ARG A 127 -8.86 -6.36 -4.28
N HIS A 128 -8.00 -5.45 -4.74
CA HIS A 128 -6.61 -5.76 -5.06
C HIS A 128 -5.63 -5.41 -3.92
N SER A 129 -4.71 -6.32 -3.64
CA SER A 129 -3.75 -6.24 -2.53
C SER A 129 -2.40 -5.68 -2.95
N PHE A 130 -1.83 -6.12 -4.05
CA PHE A 130 -0.47 -5.77 -4.45
C PHE A 130 -0.38 -4.45 -5.24
N PRO A 131 0.64 -3.62 -5.01
CA PRO A 131 1.42 -3.52 -3.76
C PRO A 131 0.60 -2.78 -2.68
N SER A 132 1.09 -2.78 -1.44
CA SER A 132 0.48 -2.01 -0.36
C SER A 132 0.77 -0.50 -0.50
N SER A 133 -0.27 0.30 -0.74
CA SER A 133 -0.14 1.75 -0.90
C SER A 133 0.13 2.49 0.42
N HIS A 134 -0.37 1.97 1.54
CA HIS A 134 -0.01 2.45 2.88
C HIS A 134 1.47 2.21 3.17
N ALA A 135 2.02 1.05 2.78
CA ALA A 135 3.45 0.78 2.93
C ALA A 135 4.28 1.68 2.00
N ALA A 136 3.84 1.87 0.75
CA ALA A 136 4.53 2.75 -0.20
C ALA A 136 4.61 4.20 0.29
N SER A 137 3.49 4.81 0.67
CA SER A 137 3.51 6.20 1.15
C SER A 137 4.26 6.35 2.47
N ALA A 138 4.12 5.40 3.40
CA ALA A 138 4.81 5.45 4.68
C ALA A 138 6.33 5.28 4.55
N SER A 139 6.81 4.34 3.73
CA SER A 139 8.23 4.16 3.49
C SER A 139 8.84 5.32 2.71
N ALA A 140 8.09 5.92 1.77
CA ALA A 140 8.50 7.16 1.12
C ALA A 140 8.66 8.30 2.13
N ALA A 141 7.70 8.46 3.04
CA ALA A 141 7.74 9.48 4.09
C ALA A 141 8.90 9.24 5.07
N ALA A 142 9.14 7.98 5.46
CA ALA A 142 10.27 7.60 6.30
C ALA A 142 11.61 8.06 5.71
N VAL A 143 11.80 7.79 4.41
CA VAL A 143 13.00 8.18 3.67
C VAL A 143 13.10 9.69 3.51
N ALA A 144 12.05 10.34 3.00
CA ALA A 144 12.09 11.73 2.58
C ALA A 144 12.09 12.70 3.76
N PHE A 145 11.22 12.48 4.75
CA PHE A 145 11.14 13.34 5.94
C PHE A 145 12.29 13.06 6.91
N GLY A 146 12.73 11.81 7.04
CA GLY A 146 13.90 11.47 7.87
C GLY A 146 15.19 12.17 7.43
N ALA A 147 15.32 12.53 6.15
CA ALA A 147 16.45 13.32 5.65
C ALA A 147 16.37 14.81 6.02
N LEU A 148 15.19 15.31 6.38
CA LEU A 148 14.93 16.72 6.70
C LEU A 148 14.90 16.99 8.21
N LEU A 149 14.78 15.94 9.03
CA LEU A 149 14.75 16.06 10.48
C LEU A 149 16.17 16.09 11.08
N PRO A 150 16.40 16.83 12.18
CA PRO A 150 17.69 16.88 12.84
C PRO A 150 18.19 15.47 13.23
N PRO A 151 19.49 15.18 13.04
CA PRO A 151 20.07 13.89 13.43
C PRO A 151 20.14 13.70 14.95
N SER A 152 20.17 14.80 15.72
CA SER A 152 20.18 14.78 17.18
C SER A 152 18.78 14.50 17.77
N GLY A 153 18.74 13.74 18.87
CA GLY A 153 17.53 13.54 19.67
C GLY A 153 16.52 12.51 19.13
N GLY A 154 16.93 11.57 18.29
CA GLY A 154 16.09 10.44 17.84
C GLY A 154 14.92 10.78 16.91
N ARG A 155 14.59 12.06 16.74
CA ARG A 155 13.47 12.54 15.90
C ARG A 155 13.61 12.10 14.44
N ARG A 156 14.83 11.96 13.93
CA ARG A 156 15.12 11.41 12.61
C ARG A 156 14.56 9.99 12.39
N LEU A 157 14.45 9.19 13.45
CA LEU A 157 13.95 7.81 13.38
C LEU A 157 12.42 7.74 13.50
N LEU A 158 11.76 8.81 13.93
CA LEU A 158 10.31 8.80 14.15
C LEU A 158 9.51 8.45 12.87
N PRO A 159 9.78 9.05 11.70
CA PRO A 159 9.10 8.65 10.47
C PRO A 159 9.30 7.16 10.12
N ALA A 160 10.50 6.62 10.35
CA ALA A 160 10.80 5.22 10.11
C ALA A 160 10.06 4.28 11.09
N ALA A 161 9.99 4.64 12.37
CA ALA A 161 9.25 3.89 13.38
C ALA A 161 7.74 3.85 13.06
N VAL A 162 7.15 4.99 12.71
CA VAL A 162 5.74 5.07 12.32
C VAL A 162 5.48 4.31 11.02
N ALA A 163 6.41 4.36 10.05
CA ALA A 163 6.29 3.59 8.81
C ALA A 163 6.39 2.07 9.05
N ALA A 164 7.27 1.62 9.94
CA ALA A 164 7.35 0.22 10.33
C ALA A 164 6.05 -0.24 11.01
N ALA A 165 5.52 0.55 11.95
CA ALA A 165 4.23 0.29 12.58
C ALA A 165 3.09 0.24 11.55
N MET A 166 3.08 1.15 10.57
CA MET A 166 2.13 1.13 9.46
C MET A 166 2.23 -0.16 8.66
N CYS A 167 3.44 -0.59 8.27
CA CYS A 167 3.68 -1.81 7.51
C CYS A 167 3.13 -3.05 8.25
N VAL A 168 3.47 -3.19 9.53
CA VAL A 168 2.97 -4.28 10.39
C VAL A 168 1.45 -4.23 10.49
N SER A 169 0.87 -3.05 10.67
CA SER A 169 -0.58 -2.89 10.79
C SER A 169 -1.33 -3.47 9.60
N ARG A 170 -0.79 -3.36 8.37
CA ARG A 170 -1.44 -3.85 7.15
C ARG A 170 -1.58 -5.36 7.09
N VAL A 171 -0.63 -6.07 7.69
CA VAL A 171 -0.68 -7.53 7.84
C VAL A 171 -1.57 -7.91 9.01
N VAL A 172 -1.47 -7.20 10.14
CA VAL A 172 -2.30 -7.41 11.35
C VAL A 172 -3.78 -7.19 11.08
N VAL A 173 -4.18 -6.22 10.25
CA VAL A 173 -5.60 -6.05 9.86
C VAL A 173 -6.06 -7.05 8.81
N GLY A 174 -5.15 -7.84 8.24
CA GLY A 174 -5.46 -8.94 7.33
C GLY A 174 -5.75 -8.53 5.88
N VAL A 175 -5.38 -7.32 5.47
CA VAL A 175 -5.75 -6.82 4.12
C VAL A 175 -4.63 -6.93 3.10
N HIS A 176 -3.41 -7.25 3.53
CA HIS A 176 -2.24 -7.43 2.68
C HIS A 176 -1.42 -8.64 3.11
N TYR A 177 -0.82 -9.30 2.13
CA TYR A 177 0.24 -10.26 2.36
C TYR A 177 1.55 -9.53 2.74
N PRO A 178 2.45 -10.15 3.52
CA PRO A 178 3.78 -9.61 3.79
C PRO A 178 4.55 -9.18 2.53
N THR A 179 4.46 -9.94 1.44
CA THR A 179 5.08 -9.57 0.15
C THR A 179 4.47 -8.31 -0.48
N ASP A 180 3.18 -8.03 -0.31
CA ASP A 180 2.58 -6.76 -0.77
C ASP A 180 3.15 -5.56 -0.02
N VAL A 181 3.40 -5.75 1.28
CA VAL A 181 3.96 -4.73 2.18
C VAL A 181 5.42 -4.48 1.83
N LEU A 182 6.22 -5.54 1.64
CA LEU A 182 7.62 -5.42 1.22
C LEU A 182 7.74 -4.71 -0.13
N ALA A 183 6.96 -5.12 -1.14
CA ALA A 183 6.97 -4.48 -2.45
C ALA A 183 6.54 -3.00 -2.37
N GLY A 184 5.52 -2.70 -1.57
CA GLY A 184 5.10 -1.32 -1.29
C GLY A 184 6.24 -0.51 -0.67
N ALA A 185 6.87 -1.03 0.38
CA ALA A 185 7.96 -0.36 1.08
C ALA A 185 9.16 -0.07 0.16
N LEU A 186 9.55 -1.04 -0.67
CA LEU A 186 10.61 -0.87 -1.67
C LEU A 186 10.25 0.20 -2.71
N LEU A 187 9.05 0.14 -3.29
CA LEU A 187 8.56 1.14 -4.24
C LEU A 187 8.58 2.54 -3.62
N GLY A 188 8.09 2.67 -2.39
CA GLY A 188 8.07 3.93 -1.64
C GLY A 188 9.47 4.49 -1.39
N GLY A 189 10.37 3.66 -0.87
CA GLY A 189 11.75 4.05 -0.62
C GLY A 189 12.48 4.51 -1.88
N LEU A 190 12.35 3.77 -2.98
CA LEU A 190 12.96 4.10 -4.27
C LEU A 190 12.38 5.39 -4.86
N THR A 191 11.05 5.54 -4.82
CA THR A 191 10.39 6.76 -5.32
C THR A 191 10.84 7.99 -4.54
N ALA A 192 10.97 7.87 -3.22
CA ALA A 192 11.48 8.96 -2.40
C ALA A 192 12.94 9.30 -2.72
N ARG A 193 13.82 8.30 -2.86
CA ARG A 193 15.23 8.51 -3.25
C ARG A 193 15.35 9.22 -4.59
N ALA A 194 14.57 8.81 -5.59
CA ALA A 194 14.55 9.46 -6.90
C ALA A 194 13.97 10.89 -6.84
N GLY A 195 12.87 11.09 -6.09
CA GLY A 195 12.17 12.37 -6.00
C GLY A 195 12.89 13.43 -5.15
N THR A 196 13.76 13.01 -4.22
CA THR A 196 14.51 13.91 -3.34
C THR A 196 16.01 13.97 -3.64
N ALA A 197 16.47 13.27 -4.70
CA ALA A 197 17.86 13.36 -5.12
C ALA A 197 18.25 14.83 -5.39
N PRO A 198 19.48 15.25 -5.02
CA PRO A 198 20.00 16.54 -5.46
C PRO A 198 19.88 16.60 -6.98
N ARG A 199 19.19 17.63 -7.49
CA ARG A 199 19.27 17.91 -8.92
C ARG A 199 20.67 18.47 -9.14
N GLU A 200 21.51 17.70 -9.83
CA GLU A 200 22.73 18.23 -10.46
C GLU A 200 22.38 19.57 -11.09
N PRO A 201 23.15 20.65 -10.86
CA PRO A 201 23.00 21.91 -11.58
C PRO A 201 23.25 21.69 -13.08
N GLY A 202 22.25 21.16 -13.78
CA GLY A 202 22.30 20.87 -15.21
C GLY A 202 22.26 22.15 -16.02
N ALA A 203 23.46 22.64 -16.36
CA ALA A 203 23.83 23.03 -17.73
C ALA A 203 22.71 23.69 -18.56
N GLY A 204 22.33 24.91 -18.19
CA GLY A 204 21.23 25.60 -18.87
C GLY A 204 21.16 27.11 -18.66
N ARG A 205 22.26 27.77 -18.27
CA ARG A 205 22.39 29.19 -18.59
C ARG A 205 23.10 29.28 -19.93
N PRO A 206 22.49 29.87 -20.97
CA PRO A 206 23.27 30.37 -22.10
C PRO A 206 24.36 31.23 -21.49
N ARG A 207 25.63 30.82 -21.65
CA ARG A 207 26.72 31.76 -21.46
C ARG A 207 26.50 32.80 -22.55
N THR A 208 26.03 33.99 -22.17
CA THR A 208 26.13 35.15 -23.05
C THR A 208 27.59 35.19 -23.49
N PRO A 209 27.89 35.16 -24.81
CA PRO A 209 29.26 35.35 -25.25
C PRO A 209 29.68 36.73 -24.74
N ILE A 210 30.66 36.76 -23.83
CA ILE A 210 31.31 38.01 -23.49
C ILE A 210 32.08 38.41 -24.74
N SER A 211 31.58 39.43 -25.45
CA SER A 211 32.34 40.07 -26.51
C SER A 211 33.66 40.57 -25.94
N ARG A 212 34.76 40.28 -26.64
CA ARG A 212 36.14 40.59 -26.25
C ARG A 212 36.43 42.09 -26.06
N ASN A 213 35.44 42.97 -26.28
CA ASN A 213 35.55 44.43 -26.25
C ASN A 213 34.66 45.14 -25.21
N GLY A 214 34.13 44.43 -24.20
CA GLY A 214 33.66 45.08 -22.96
C GLY A 214 32.48 46.06 -23.09
N ARG A 215 31.53 45.84 -24.00
CA ARG A 215 30.28 46.62 -24.04
C ARG A 215 29.04 45.70 -24.12
N PRO A 216 27.96 46.00 -23.37
CA PRO A 216 26.71 45.27 -23.48
C PRO A 216 26.00 45.61 -24.80
N VAL A 217 25.35 44.60 -25.40
CA VAL A 217 24.30 44.76 -26.42
C VAL A 217 22.96 44.99 -25.74
#